data_AF-A0A829H4K6-F1
#
_entry.id   AF-A0A829H4K6-F1
#
_cell.length_a   1.000
_cell.length_b   1.000
_cell.length_c   1.000
_cell.angle_alpha   90.00
_cell.angle_beta   90.00
_cell.angle_gamma   90.00
#
_symmetry.space_group_name_H-M   'P 1'
#
loop_
_entity.id
_entity.type
_entity.pdbx_description
1 polymer ?
#
loop_
_entity_poly.entity_id
_entity_poly.type
_entity_poly.pdbx_seq_one_letter_code
_entity_poly.pdbx_strand_id
1 'polypeptide(L)'
;MKLNQFARLTPDFKVQVAELKQIGLQADPDDAFSQSATDLFNAFFPETYTLAAKEDKLAQVAVNMDQTLAAWLAKKPSKMTRRDFYNVALQLLGFEAFTDFDLNDPFKMMTATKLPSLDHDLTSTADLLKAVYLLLNTRTKHLVSYLDDLANRGFLKDFQKKQKKPTHLLFNGKVQQVFDARQAVREVVWIESDMDTDHDGQRDLLEATIYRPKATDQGLKVPVLFTANPYFHGTNDVTAVTHVPETTLAVKTHGASKAEVTANPEEPANLPHHPVNGEATQAEAYAEENSMYAFNDYFLARGFAVVYSAGVGTRYSDGFRTTGGPEETD
;
A
#
# COMPACT_ATOMS: atom_id res chain seq x y z
N MET A 1 14.99 2.96 -18.11
CA MET A 1 14.33 3.73 -17.02
C MET A 1 15.14 3.58 -15.74
N LYS A 2 15.27 4.60 -14.89
CA LYS A 2 15.92 4.48 -13.57
C LYS A 2 14.88 4.11 -12.51
N LEU A 3 15.09 3.00 -11.81
CA LEU A 3 14.24 2.46 -10.75
C LEU A 3 14.76 2.88 -9.38
N ASN A 4 14.88 4.20 -9.17
CA ASN A 4 15.39 4.74 -7.90
C ASN A 4 14.50 4.26 -6.73
N GLN A 5 15.11 3.83 -5.62
CA GLN A 5 14.40 3.34 -4.45
C GLN A 5 14.95 3.99 -3.19
N PHE A 6 14.12 4.81 -2.53
CA PHE A 6 14.49 5.56 -1.32
C PHE A 6 14.01 4.90 -0.02
N ALA A 7 13.00 4.04 -0.12
CA ALA A 7 12.34 3.44 1.04
C ALA A 7 12.96 2.09 1.48
N ARG A 8 14.12 1.69 0.96
CA ARG A 8 14.76 0.41 1.33
C ARG A 8 15.69 0.62 2.53
N LEU A 9 15.39 -0.04 3.64
CA LEU A 9 16.29 -0.09 4.79
C LEU A 9 17.35 -1.17 4.57
N THR A 10 18.52 -1.02 5.21
CA THR A 10 19.61 -2.00 5.21
C THR A 10 19.90 -2.44 6.65
N PRO A 11 19.00 -3.21 7.28
CA PRO A 11 19.20 -3.67 8.65
C PRO A 11 20.34 -4.71 8.71
N ASP A 12 20.82 -5.00 9.91
CA ASP A 12 21.83 -6.05 10.11
C ASP A 12 21.31 -7.44 9.69
N PHE A 13 22.23 -8.38 9.48
CA PHE A 13 21.89 -9.71 8.97
C PHE A 13 20.96 -10.50 9.89
N LYS A 14 21.05 -10.30 11.22
CA LYS A 14 20.19 -10.99 12.18
C LYS A 14 18.72 -10.54 12.01
N VAL A 15 18.50 -9.25 11.81
CA VAL A 15 17.18 -8.69 11.50
C VAL A 15 16.68 -9.22 10.15
N GLN A 16 17.52 -9.25 9.12
CA GLN A 16 17.15 -9.80 7.80
C GLN A 16 16.64 -11.24 7.92
N VAL A 17 17.39 -12.10 8.62
CA VAL A 17 17.00 -13.49 8.88
C VAL A 17 15.68 -13.59 9.64
N ALA A 18 15.50 -12.79 10.69
CA ALA A 18 14.26 -12.79 11.47
C ALA A 18 13.04 -12.40 10.62
N GLU A 19 13.17 -11.37 9.78
CA GLU A 19 12.11 -10.93 8.88
C GLU A 19 11.79 -11.96 7.79
N LEU A 20 12.80 -12.64 7.22
CA LEU A 20 12.58 -13.76 6.28
C LEU A 20 11.77 -14.90 6.92
N LYS A 21 12.11 -15.27 8.16
CA LYS A 21 11.34 -16.28 8.92
C LYS A 21 9.91 -15.81 9.17
N GLN A 22 9.70 -14.53 9.46
CA GLN A 22 8.39 -13.96 9.75
C GLN A 22 7.42 -14.02 8.56
N ILE A 23 7.93 -13.90 7.33
CA ILE A 23 7.14 -14.06 6.10
C ILE A 23 7.01 -15.54 5.68
N GLY A 24 7.50 -16.49 6.48
CA GLY A 24 7.33 -17.92 6.28
C GLY A 24 8.40 -18.59 5.41
N LEU A 25 9.54 -17.93 5.17
CA LEU A 25 10.68 -18.54 4.48
C LEU A 25 11.57 -19.31 5.47
N GLN A 26 12.10 -20.46 5.02
CA GLN A 26 13.20 -21.14 5.72
C GLN A 26 14.47 -20.30 5.55
N ALA A 27 14.98 -19.77 6.66
CA ALA A 27 16.11 -18.84 6.66
C ALA A 27 17.08 -19.14 7.80
N ASP A 28 17.59 -20.38 7.87
CA ASP A 28 18.69 -20.71 8.76
C ASP A 28 20.03 -20.52 8.01
N PRO A 29 20.95 -19.65 8.48
CA PRO A 29 22.24 -19.48 7.83
C PRO A 29 23.16 -20.71 7.91
N ASP A 30 22.88 -21.65 8.83
CA ASP A 30 23.65 -22.88 9.01
C ASP A 30 23.11 -24.07 8.20
N ASP A 31 21.97 -23.91 7.52
CA ASP A 31 21.41 -24.92 6.63
C ASP A 31 22.31 -25.19 5.42
N ALA A 32 22.18 -26.39 4.83
CA ALA A 32 22.84 -26.71 3.58
C ALA A 32 22.36 -25.79 2.45
N PHE A 33 23.30 -25.14 1.75
CA PHE A 33 22.99 -24.19 0.67
C PHE A 33 22.02 -24.74 -0.37
N SER A 34 22.19 -25.99 -0.79
CA SER A 34 21.32 -26.64 -1.77
C SER A 34 19.87 -26.72 -1.29
N GLN A 35 19.67 -27.11 -0.03
CA GLN A 35 18.34 -27.22 0.56
C GLN A 35 17.69 -25.84 0.69
N SER A 36 18.41 -24.85 1.23
CA SER A 36 17.90 -23.48 1.33
C SER A 36 17.57 -22.88 -0.03
N ALA A 37 18.42 -23.08 -1.05
CA ALA A 37 18.14 -22.63 -2.41
C ALA A 37 16.87 -23.27 -2.97
N THR A 38 16.70 -24.58 -2.82
CA THR A 38 15.48 -25.29 -3.24
C THR A 38 14.24 -24.74 -2.53
N ASP A 39 14.29 -24.56 -1.20
CA ASP A 39 13.14 -24.10 -0.43
C ASP A 39 12.75 -22.65 -0.78
N LEU A 40 13.73 -21.76 -0.88
CA LEU A 40 13.52 -20.35 -1.19
C LEU A 40 12.97 -20.15 -2.61
N PHE A 41 13.58 -20.77 -3.63
CA PHE A 41 13.09 -20.62 -5.01
C PHE A 41 11.71 -21.28 -5.22
N ASN A 42 11.41 -22.38 -4.52
CA ASN A 42 10.05 -22.95 -4.53
C ASN A 42 9.02 -22.03 -3.88
N ALA A 43 9.40 -21.28 -2.85
CA ALA A 43 8.51 -20.33 -2.18
C ALA A 43 8.16 -19.12 -3.06
N PHE A 44 8.98 -18.82 -4.06
CA PHE A 44 8.78 -17.74 -5.02
C PHE A 44 7.75 -18.04 -6.11
N PHE A 45 7.05 -19.17 -6.05
CA PHE A 45 5.93 -19.53 -6.94
C PHE A 45 4.67 -19.92 -6.13
N PRO A 46 4.13 -19.03 -5.28
CA PRO A 46 2.98 -19.31 -4.40
C PRO A 46 1.70 -19.72 -5.15
N GLU A 47 1.60 -19.41 -6.43
CA GLU A 47 0.49 -19.81 -7.30
C GLU A 47 0.52 -21.30 -7.69
N THR A 48 1.61 -22.01 -7.39
CA THR A 48 1.78 -23.43 -7.73
C THR A 48 1.57 -24.35 -6.51
N TYR A 49 0.62 -25.26 -6.63
CA TYR A 49 0.19 -26.12 -5.51
C TYR A 49 0.77 -27.54 -5.54
N THR A 50 1.33 -27.97 -6.67
CA THR A 50 1.91 -29.31 -6.84
C THR A 50 3.41 -29.20 -7.12
N LEU A 51 4.13 -30.30 -6.83
CA LEU A 51 5.57 -30.37 -7.12
C LEU A 51 5.86 -30.21 -8.62
N ALA A 52 5.07 -30.86 -9.48
CA ALA A 52 5.21 -30.76 -10.93
C ALA A 52 5.04 -29.32 -11.43
N ALA A 53 4.01 -28.60 -10.95
CA ALA A 53 3.79 -27.20 -11.36
C ALA A 53 4.93 -26.28 -10.89
N LYS A 54 5.53 -26.55 -9.73
CA LYS A 54 6.72 -25.85 -9.25
C LYS A 54 7.92 -26.12 -10.14
N GLU A 55 8.16 -27.37 -10.47
CA GLU A 55 9.25 -27.78 -11.36
C GLU A 55 9.11 -27.13 -12.74
N ASP A 56 7.90 -27.08 -13.31
CA ASP A 56 7.61 -26.39 -14.57
C ASP A 56 7.94 -24.89 -14.50
N LYS A 57 7.59 -24.22 -13.40
CA LYS A 57 7.94 -22.80 -13.20
C LYS A 57 9.44 -22.59 -13.05
N LEU A 58 10.12 -23.44 -12.29
CA LEU A 58 11.58 -23.38 -12.15
C LEU A 58 12.29 -23.68 -13.48
N ALA A 59 11.72 -24.53 -14.34
CA ALA A 59 12.27 -24.84 -15.66
C ALA A 59 12.15 -23.67 -16.64
N GLN A 60 11.21 -22.75 -16.42
CA GLN A 60 11.04 -21.53 -17.24
C GLN A 60 12.03 -20.41 -16.90
N VAL A 61 12.80 -20.55 -15.83
CA VAL A 61 13.79 -19.54 -15.41
C VAL A 61 15.19 -19.99 -15.79
N ALA A 62 15.92 -19.18 -16.55
CA ALA A 62 17.32 -19.46 -16.90
C ALA A 62 18.27 -19.03 -15.78
N VAL A 63 19.23 -19.88 -15.42
CA VAL A 63 20.35 -19.50 -14.54
C VAL A 63 21.49 -18.90 -15.37
N ASN A 64 21.73 -19.47 -16.54
CA ASN A 64 22.68 -19.00 -17.55
C ASN A 64 22.31 -19.61 -18.92
N MET A 65 23.17 -19.46 -19.93
CA MET A 65 22.93 -19.95 -21.30
C MET A 65 22.74 -21.47 -21.41
N ASP A 66 23.22 -22.24 -20.42
CA ASP A 66 23.34 -23.70 -20.53
C ASP A 66 22.38 -24.46 -19.60
N GLN A 67 21.75 -23.78 -18.62
CA GLN A 67 20.90 -24.45 -17.64
C GLN A 67 19.76 -23.58 -17.11
N THR A 68 18.61 -24.25 -16.90
CA THR A 68 17.45 -23.70 -16.18
C THR A 68 17.65 -23.78 -14.67
N LEU A 69 16.81 -23.07 -13.91
CA LEU A 69 16.83 -23.09 -12.45
C LEU A 69 16.44 -24.46 -11.90
N ALA A 70 15.46 -25.13 -12.52
CA ALA A 70 15.14 -26.53 -12.19
C ALA A 70 16.36 -27.46 -12.35
N ALA A 71 17.04 -27.41 -13.51
CA ALA A 71 18.20 -28.25 -13.79
C ALA A 71 19.40 -27.91 -12.88
N TRP A 72 19.56 -26.64 -12.50
CA TRP A 72 20.59 -26.22 -11.57
C TRP A 72 20.32 -26.72 -10.14
N LEU A 73 19.08 -26.59 -9.64
CA LEU A 73 18.69 -27.09 -8.32
C LEU A 73 18.83 -28.60 -8.19
N ALA A 74 18.50 -29.35 -9.26
CA ALA A 74 18.64 -30.81 -9.29
C ALA A 74 20.07 -31.30 -9.04
N LYS A 75 21.09 -30.48 -9.33
CA LYS A 75 22.51 -30.78 -9.07
C LYS A 75 22.93 -30.62 -7.61
N LYS A 76 22.04 -30.14 -6.73
CA LYS A 76 22.30 -29.85 -5.30
C LYS A 76 23.55 -28.97 -5.11
N PRO A 77 23.54 -27.75 -5.66
CA PRO A 77 24.70 -26.86 -5.64
C PRO A 77 25.07 -26.44 -4.22
N SER A 78 26.34 -26.18 -3.96
CA SER A 78 26.81 -25.63 -2.67
C SER A 78 27.11 -24.13 -2.70
N LYS A 79 27.03 -23.51 -3.88
CA LYS A 79 27.31 -22.09 -4.13
C LYS A 79 26.63 -21.62 -5.42
N MET A 80 26.52 -20.31 -5.62
CA MET A 80 26.03 -19.70 -6.84
C MET A 80 26.86 -18.46 -7.19
N THR A 81 27.21 -18.29 -8.47
CA THR A 81 27.89 -17.05 -8.86
C THR A 81 26.91 -15.88 -8.77
N ARG A 82 27.44 -14.68 -8.52
CA ARG A 82 26.66 -13.43 -8.47
C ARG A 82 25.89 -13.22 -9.78
N ARG A 83 26.54 -13.47 -10.93
CA ARG A 83 25.92 -13.37 -12.25
C ARG A 83 24.72 -14.30 -12.37
N ASP A 84 24.90 -15.57 -12.04
CA ASP A 84 23.85 -16.58 -12.15
C ASP A 84 22.67 -16.26 -11.23
N PHE A 85 22.92 -15.76 -10.01
CA PHE A 85 21.86 -15.30 -9.11
C PHE A 85 21.06 -14.15 -9.73
N TYR A 86 21.73 -13.15 -10.30
CA TYR A 86 21.03 -12.00 -10.89
C TYR A 86 20.35 -12.30 -12.22
N ASN A 87 20.80 -13.30 -12.97
CA ASN A 87 20.03 -13.82 -14.10
C ASN A 87 18.66 -14.33 -13.65
N VAL A 88 18.64 -15.15 -12.59
CA VAL A 88 17.39 -15.63 -11.99
C VAL A 88 16.58 -14.47 -11.42
N ALA A 89 17.20 -13.61 -10.62
CA ALA A 89 16.54 -12.50 -9.94
C ALA A 89 15.86 -11.54 -10.92
N LEU A 90 16.50 -11.18 -12.03
CA LEU A 90 15.92 -10.28 -13.02
C LEU A 90 14.68 -10.86 -13.69
N GLN A 91 14.68 -12.17 -13.99
CA GLN A 91 13.48 -12.85 -14.50
C GLN A 91 12.35 -12.87 -13.47
N LEU A 92 12.67 -13.14 -12.19
CA LEU A 92 11.69 -13.07 -11.11
C LEU A 92 11.12 -11.66 -10.89
N LEU A 93 11.93 -10.63 -11.17
CA LEU A 93 11.51 -9.21 -11.17
C LEU A 93 10.71 -8.81 -12.42
N GLY A 94 10.45 -9.75 -13.34
CA GLY A 94 9.65 -9.54 -14.55
C GLY A 94 10.44 -9.01 -15.76
N PHE A 95 11.77 -8.96 -15.70
CA PHE A 95 12.59 -8.59 -16.86
C PHE A 95 12.84 -9.79 -17.76
N GLU A 96 12.78 -9.56 -19.06
CA GLU A 96 12.90 -10.60 -20.08
C GLU A 96 14.37 -10.77 -20.49
N ALA A 97 14.90 -11.99 -20.37
CA ALA A 97 16.23 -12.30 -20.88
C ALA A 97 16.31 -12.10 -22.40
N PHE A 98 17.44 -11.63 -22.90
CA PHE A 98 17.73 -11.27 -24.30
C PHE A 98 16.97 -10.07 -24.86
N THR A 99 15.93 -9.60 -24.17
CA THR A 99 15.20 -8.38 -24.53
C THR A 99 15.56 -7.22 -23.59
N ASP A 100 15.43 -7.42 -22.28
CA ASP A 100 15.75 -6.42 -21.28
C ASP A 100 17.21 -6.52 -20.79
N PHE A 101 17.77 -7.74 -20.73
CA PHE A 101 19.14 -7.97 -20.24
C PHE A 101 19.82 -9.19 -20.88
N ASP A 102 21.15 -9.21 -20.89
CA ASP A 102 21.97 -10.33 -21.40
C ASP A 102 22.36 -11.26 -20.23
N LEU A 103 22.19 -12.57 -20.40
CA LEU A 103 22.57 -13.57 -19.39
C LEU A 103 24.08 -13.61 -19.10
N ASN A 104 24.91 -13.11 -20.01
CA ASN A 104 26.35 -13.01 -19.82
C ASN A 104 26.76 -11.79 -18.98
N ASP A 105 25.95 -10.73 -18.98
CA ASP A 105 26.20 -9.48 -18.25
C ASP A 105 24.89 -8.82 -17.76
N PRO A 106 24.21 -9.40 -16.74
CA PRO A 106 23.02 -8.82 -16.15
C PRO A 106 23.29 -7.46 -15.47
N PHE A 107 24.54 -7.21 -15.06
CA PHE A 107 24.93 -6.01 -14.31
C PHE A 107 24.87 -4.74 -15.16
N LYS A 108 25.06 -4.84 -16.47
CA LYS A 108 24.86 -3.71 -17.39
C LYS A 108 23.47 -3.11 -17.25
N MET A 109 22.43 -3.97 -17.26
CA MET A 109 21.05 -3.53 -17.09
C MET A 109 20.80 -3.03 -15.67
N MET A 110 21.24 -3.77 -14.66
CA MET A 110 21.05 -3.37 -13.25
C MET A 110 21.67 -2.01 -12.95
N THR A 111 22.86 -1.73 -13.47
CA THR A 111 23.54 -0.44 -13.31
C THR A 111 22.77 0.68 -14.02
N ALA A 112 22.35 0.45 -15.27
CA ALA A 112 21.58 1.43 -16.05
C ALA A 112 20.22 1.77 -15.39
N THR A 113 19.60 0.78 -14.74
CA THR A 113 18.32 0.91 -14.05
C THR A 113 18.46 1.27 -12.57
N LYS A 114 19.67 1.28 -12.01
CA LYS A 114 19.96 1.48 -10.58
C LYS A 114 19.32 0.43 -9.66
N LEU A 115 19.16 -0.80 -10.15
CA LEU A 115 18.80 -1.93 -9.30
C LEU A 115 19.98 -2.31 -8.39
N PRO A 116 19.73 -2.64 -7.11
CA PRO A 116 20.78 -2.98 -6.18
C PRO A 116 21.36 -4.37 -6.48
N SER A 117 22.61 -4.60 -6.09
CA SER A 117 23.20 -5.93 -6.06
C SER A 117 24.16 -6.10 -4.89
N LEU A 118 24.38 -7.34 -4.47
CA LEU A 118 25.57 -7.72 -3.70
C LEU A 118 26.81 -7.54 -4.57
N ASP A 119 27.99 -7.51 -3.96
CA ASP A 119 29.28 -7.30 -4.62
C ASP A 119 30.14 -8.57 -4.75
N HIS A 120 29.66 -9.71 -4.25
CA HIS A 120 30.38 -11.00 -4.24
C HIS A 120 29.48 -12.18 -4.65
N ASP A 121 30.10 -13.32 -4.93
CA ASP A 121 29.43 -14.59 -5.20
C ASP A 121 28.81 -15.17 -3.92
N LEU A 122 27.76 -15.98 -4.09
CA LEU A 122 27.04 -16.61 -2.99
C LEU A 122 27.77 -17.90 -2.61
N THR A 123 28.67 -17.82 -1.64
CA THR A 123 29.53 -18.94 -1.23
C THR A 123 29.01 -19.69 0.00
N SER A 124 27.99 -19.14 0.65
CA SER A 124 27.37 -19.69 1.84
C SER A 124 25.85 -19.47 1.82
N THR A 125 25.13 -20.20 2.67
CA THR A 125 23.69 -19.98 2.88
C THR A 125 23.41 -18.58 3.40
N ALA A 126 24.30 -18.02 4.24
CA ALA A 126 24.19 -16.63 4.68
C ALA A 126 24.22 -15.62 3.52
N ASP A 127 25.06 -15.84 2.51
CA ASP A 127 25.11 -14.97 1.32
C ASP A 127 23.84 -15.09 0.49
N LEU A 128 23.31 -16.31 0.34
CA LEU A 128 22.02 -16.55 -0.31
C LEU A 128 20.87 -15.82 0.40
N LEU A 129 20.81 -15.88 1.73
CA LEU A 129 19.78 -15.21 2.51
C LEU A 129 19.86 -13.67 2.40
N LYS A 130 21.07 -13.09 2.39
CA LYS A 130 21.26 -11.65 2.13
C LYS A 130 20.78 -11.27 0.72
N ALA A 131 21.12 -12.09 -0.27
CA ALA A 131 20.74 -11.87 -1.67
C ALA A 131 19.22 -11.93 -1.85
N VAL A 132 18.57 -12.91 -1.21
CA VAL A 132 17.11 -13.07 -1.20
C VAL A 132 16.42 -11.92 -0.46
N TYR A 133 16.94 -11.50 0.70
CA TYR A 133 16.40 -10.35 1.42
C TYR A 133 16.45 -9.07 0.56
N LEU A 134 17.57 -8.84 -0.13
CA LEU A 134 17.70 -7.73 -1.06
C LEU A 134 16.72 -7.85 -2.24
N LEU A 135 16.57 -9.05 -2.81
CA LEU A 135 15.65 -9.34 -3.91
C LEU A 135 14.20 -9.04 -3.54
N LEU A 136 13.72 -9.53 -2.40
CA LEU A 136 12.35 -9.26 -1.90
C LEU A 136 12.07 -7.76 -1.74
N ASN A 137 13.11 -6.99 -1.40
CA ASN A 137 13.06 -5.54 -1.28
C ASN A 137 13.38 -4.78 -2.57
N THR A 138 13.59 -5.45 -3.71
CA THR A 138 13.95 -4.81 -4.98
C THR A 138 12.70 -4.52 -5.83
N ARG A 139 12.71 -3.39 -6.55
CA ARG A 139 11.61 -3.02 -7.46
C ARG A 139 11.57 -3.93 -8.70
N THR A 140 10.38 -4.38 -9.06
CA THR A 140 10.10 -5.14 -10.29
C THR A 140 10.01 -4.21 -11.50
N LYS A 141 9.89 -4.79 -12.71
CA LYS A 141 9.54 -4.08 -13.95
C LYS A 141 8.23 -3.29 -13.84
N HIS A 142 7.34 -3.69 -12.92
CA HIS A 142 6.03 -3.08 -12.65
C HIS A 142 6.01 -2.13 -11.45
N LEU A 143 7.18 -1.67 -10.99
CA LEU A 143 7.36 -0.60 -9.99
C LEU A 143 6.90 -0.92 -8.55
N VAL A 144 6.47 -2.15 -8.26
CA VAL A 144 6.24 -2.67 -6.91
C VAL A 144 7.48 -3.37 -6.37
N SER A 145 7.56 -3.61 -5.05
CA SER A 145 8.61 -4.51 -4.54
C SER A 145 8.34 -5.95 -4.98
N TYR A 146 9.37 -6.79 -5.03
CA TYR A 146 9.18 -8.20 -5.35
C TYR A 146 8.30 -8.92 -4.30
N LEU A 147 8.41 -8.54 -3.02
CA LEU A 147 7.52 -9.08 -1.98
C LEU A 147 6.04 -8.69 -2.22
N ASP A 148 5.77 -7.46 -2.69
CA ASP A 148 4.41 -7.06 -3.06
C ASP A 148 3.89 -7.86 -4.29
N ASP A 149 4.75 -8.10 -5.29
CA ASP A 149 4.41 -8.97 -6.43
C ASP A 149 4.04 -10.39 -5.97
N LEU A 150 4.86 -10.98 -5.09
CA LEU A 150 4.59 -12.28 -4.48
C LEU A 150 3.29 -12.28 -3.66
N ALA A 151 3.04 -11.22 -2.88
CA ALA A 151 1.83 -11.08 -2.10
C ALA A 151 0.57 -11.07 -2.99
N ASN A 152 0.62 -10.35 -4.12
CA ASN A 152 -0.46 -10.35 -5.12
C ASN A 152 -0.71 -11.72 -5.75
N ARG A 153 0.33 -12.57 -5.81
CA ARG A 153 0.24 -13.97 -6.27
C ARG A 153 -0.13 -14.95 -5.16
N GLY A 154 -0.43 -14.45 -3.97
CA GLY A 154 -0.96 -15.22 -2.85
C GLY A 154 0.09 -15.69 -1.84
N PHE A 155 1.32 -15.18 -1.88
CA PHE A 155 2.39 -15.59 -0.95
C PHE A 155 2.01 -15.39 0.52
N LEU A 156 1.32 -14.29 0.84
CA LEU A 156 0.94 -13.94 2.22
C LEU A 156 -0.52 -14.26 2.56
N LYS A 157 -1.27 -14.91 1.66
CA LYS A 157 -2.74 -15.08 1.78
C LYS A 157 -3.19 -15.82 3.05
N ASP A 158 -2.35 -16.70 3.57
CA ASP A 158 -2.65 -17.52 4.74
C ASP A 158 -1.99 -17.00 6.03
N PHE A 159 -1.33 -15.83 5.98
CA PHE A 159 -0.61 -15.28 7.13
C PHE A 159 -1.51 -15.17 8.36
N GLN A 160 -2.69 -14.54 8.24
CA GLN A 160 -3.62 -14.34 9.35
C GLN A 160 -4.15 -15.66 9.92
N LYS A 161 -4.36 -16.68 9.07
CA LYS A 161 -4.84 -18.00 9.50
C LYS A 161 -3.87 -18.72 10.43
N LYS A 162 -2.58 -18.37 10.36
CA LYS A 162 -1.53 -18.92 11.22
C LYS A 162 -1.39 -18.17 12.55
N GLN A 163 -2.09 -17.05 12.71
CA GLN A 163 -2.01 -16.23 13.92
C GLN A 163 -3.10 -16.62 14.92
N LYS A 164 -2.77 -16.56 16.22
CA LYS A 164 -3.76 -16.75 17.30
C LYS A 164 -4.76 -15.59 17.38
N LYS A 165 -4.30 -14.38 17.02
CA LYS A 165 -5.09 -13.16 16.92
C LYS A 165 -4.61 -12.39 15.69
N PRO A 166 -5.48 -11.64 14.99
CA PRO A 166 -5.04 -10.85 13.86
C PRO A 166 -3.93 -9.87 14.24
N THR A 167 -2.92 -9.74 13.40
CA THR A 167 -1.78 -8.84 13.63
C THR A 167 -1.25 -8.30 12.32
N HIS A 168 -0.62 -7.13 12.36
CA HIS A 168 0.18 -6.63 11.25
C HIS A 168 1.43 -7.46 11.06
N LEU A 169 1.91 -7.50 9.81
CA LEU A 169 3.21 -8.03 9.42
C LEU A 169 4.06 -6.87 8.94
N LEU A 170 5.28 -6.75 9.47
CA LEU A 170 6.28 -5.80 8.99
C LEU A 170 7.40 -6.55 8.28
N PHE A 171 7.90 -5.96 7.20
CA PHE A 171 9.10 -6.41 6.49
C PHE A 171 9.85 -5.18 5.98
N ASN A 172 11.14 -5.07 6.28
CA ASN A 172 11.98 -3.92 5.95
C ASN A 172 11.35 -2.57 6.38
N GLY A 173 10.76 -2.56 7.58
CA GLY A 173 10.09 -1.38 8.16
C GLY A 173 8.75 -1.00 7.51
N LYS A 174 8.13 -1.88 6.70
CA LYS A 174 6.89 -1.60 5.98
C LYS A 174 5.81 -2.61 6.35
N VAL A 175 4.57 -2.14 6.50
CA VAL A 175 3.39 -3.02 6.63
C VAL A 175 3.15 -3.82 5.35
N GLN A 176 2.83 -5.10 5.52
CA GLN A 176 2.66 -6.04 4.41
C GLN A 176 1.18 -6.38 4.17
N GLN A 177 0.88 -6.84 2.95
CA GLN A 177 -0.47 -7.17 2.49
C GLN A 177 -0.93 -8.51 3.06
N VAL A 178 -1.33 -8.49 4.33
CA VAL A 178 -1.78 -9.68 5.06
C VAL A 178 -3.28 -9.65 5.38
N PHE A 179 -4.02 -8.65 4.93
CA PHE A 179 -5.48 -8.58 5.10
C PHE A 179 -6.19 -8.71 3.76
N ASP A 180 -7.27 -9.48 3.71
CA ASP A 180 -8.09 -9.62 2.48
C ASP A 180 -9.02 -8.42 2.33
N ALA A 181 -8.67 -7.50 1.43
CA ALA A 181 -9.47 -6.30 1.17
C ALA A 181 -10.89 -6.62 0.67
N ARG A 182 -11.13 -7.80 0.08
CA ARG A 182 -12.49 -8.22 -0.34
C ARG A 182 -13.40 -8.53 0.85
N GLN A 183 -12.83 -8.73 2.03
CA GLN A 183 -13.56 -8.92 3.28
C GLN A 183 -13.60 -7.64 4.12
N ALA A 184 -13.13 -6.50 3.60
CA ALA A 184 -13.20 -5.24 4.32
C ALA A 184 -14.66 -4.94 4.71
N VAL A 185 -14.86 -4.50 5.95
CA VAL A 185 -16.14 -4.01 6.44
C VAL A 185 -16.32 -2.59 5.91
N ARG A 186 -17.51 -2.31 5.38
CA ARG A 186 -17.87 -1.04 4.74
C ARG A 186 -19.11 -0.49 5.43
N GLU A 187 -18.98 0.67 6.04
CA GLU A 187 -19.95 1.24 6.97
C GLU A 187 -20.14 2.73 6.67
N VAL A 188 -21.33 3.24 6.96
CA VAL A 188 -21.64 4.68 6.96
C VAL A 188 -22.12 5.08 8.35
N VAL A 189 -21.62 6.21 8.84
CA VAL A 189 -22.04 6.82 10.11
C VAL A 189 -22.26 8.32 9.92
N TRP A 190 -22.95 8.94 10.87
CA TRP A 190 -23.09 10.39 10.96
C TRP A 190 -22.41 10.88 12.24
N ILE A 191 -21.47 11.79 12.07
CA ILE A 191 -20.70 12.42 13.14
C ILE A 191 -21.33 13.77 13.42
N GLU A 192 -21.76 13.99 14.65
CA GLU A 192 -22.26 15.29 15.09
C GLU A 192 -21.11 16.30 15.21
N SER A 193 -21.27 17.46 14.58
CA SER A 193 -20.30 18.55 14.63
C SER A 193 -20.60 19.58 15.74
N ASP A 194 -19.73 20.58 15.87
CA ASP A 194 -19.95 21.77 16.71
C ASP A 194 -20.65 22.93 16.00
N MET A 195 -21.15 22.70 14.78
CA MET A 195 -21.61 23.74 13.86
C MET A 195 -23.11 23.69 13.60
N ASP A 196 -23.69 24.82 13.20
CA ASP A 196 -25.08 25.00 12.71
C ASP A 196 -25.02 25.94 11.51
N THR A 197 -24.50 25.43 10.39
CA THR A 197 -24.19 26.28 9.23
C THR A 197 -25.41 26.54 8.35
N ASP A 198 -26.49 25.78 8.50
CA ASP A 198 -27.79 26.06 7.89
C ASP A 198 -28.76 26.82 8.79
N HIS A 199 -28.36 27.12 10.03
CA HIS A 199 -29.07 27.94 11.00
C HIS A 199 -30.45 27.39 11.38
N ASP A 200 -30.57 26.07 11.48
CA ASP A 200 -31.80 25.38 11.87
C ASP A 200 -31.94 25.22 13.40
N GLY A 201 -30.90 25.55 14.16
CA GLY A 201 -30.84 25.45 15.61
C GLY A 201 -30.45 24.07 16.15
N GLN A 202 -30.00 23.17 15.26
CA GLN A 202 -29.41 21.87 15.57
C GLN A 202 -27.96 21.82 15.11
N ARG A 203 -27.23 20.82 15.57
CA ARG A 203 -25.83 20.62 15.15
C ARG A 203 -25.80 19.86 13.83
N ASP A 204 -24.97 20.31 12.90
CA ASP A 204 -24.81 19.68 11.60
C ASP A 204 -24.31 18.24 11.78
N LEU A 205 -25.02 17.25 11.21
CA LEU A 205 -24.57 15.86 11.15
C LEU A 205 -23.77 15.63 9.86
N LEU A 206 -22.55 15.12 10.01
CA LEU A 206 -21.62 14.92 8.92
C LEU A 206 -21.48 13.42 8.60
N GLU A 207 -21.79 13.04 7.37
CA GLU A 207 -21.55 11.67 6.90
C GLU A 207 -20.05 11.34 6.94
N ALA A 208 -19.76 10.11 7.38
CA ALA A 208 -18.46 9.49 7.21
C ALA A 208 -18.59 8.05 6.72
N THR A 209 -17.97 7.78 5.57
CA THR A 209 -17.85 6.45 4.98
C THR A 209 -16.57 5.77 5.46
N ILE A 210 -16.70 4.58 6.03
CA ILE A 210 -15.62 3.83 6.69
C ILE A 210 -15.37 2.51 5.96
N TYR A 211 -14.13 2.25 5.56
CA TYR A 211 -13.64 0.94 5.14
C TYR A 211 -12.60 0.45 6.14
N ARG A 212 -12.85 -0.68 6.80
CA ARG A 212 -11.91 -1.23 7.79
C ARG A 212 -11.62 -2.71 7.57
N PRO A 213 -10.40 -3.20 7.86
CA PRO A 213 -10.10 -4.63 7.80
C PRO A 213 -11.03 -5.42 8.73
N LYS A 214 -11.56 -6.56 8.27
CA LYS A 214 -12.41 -7.45 9.09
C LYS A 214 -11.78 -7.89 10.42
N ALA A 215 -10.44 -7.91 10.48
CA ALA A 215 -9.67 -8.18 11.68
C ALA A 215 -10.05 -7.28 12.87
N THR A 216 -10.60 -6.08 12.62
CA THR A 216 -11.08 -5.17 13.66
C THR A 216 -12.27 -5.74 14.45
N ASP A 217 -13.10 -6.61 13.86
CA ASP A 217 -14.17 -7.36 14.55
C ASP A 217 -13.61 -8.28 15.66
N GLN A 218 -12.33 -8.64 15.56
CA GLN A 218 -11.63 -9.52 16.50
C GLN A 218 -10.73 -8.72 17.46
N GLY A 219 -10.90 -7.40 17.53
CA GLY A 219 -10.22 -6.52 18.47
C GLY A 219 -8.88 -5.97 18.01
N LEU A 220 -8.44 -6.23 16.76
CA LEU A 220 -7.27 -5.54 16.22
C LEU A 220 -7.56 -4.04 16.09
N LYS A 221 -6.79 -3.22 16.79
CA LYS A 221 -6.82 -1.76 16.59
C LYS A 221 -5.95 -1.41 15.38
N VAL A 222 -6.45 -0.52 14.53
CA VAL A 222 -5.80 -0.13 13.29
C VAL A 222 -5.70 1.40 13.21
N PRO A 223 -4.62 1.94 12.61
CA PRO A 223 -4.58 3.35 12.23
C PRO A 223 -5.61 3.66 11.14
N VAL A 224 -5.99 4.94 11.03
CA VAL A 224 -6.95 5.45 10.04
C VAL A 224 -6.23 6.36 9.05
N LEU A 225 -6.51 6.17 7.76
CA LEU A 225 -6.25 7.15 6.71
C LEU A 225 -7.54 7.92 6.44
N PHE A 226 -7.63 9.12 6.99
CA PHE A 226 -8.77 10.01 6.81
C PHE A 226 -8.57 10.87 5.56
N THR A 227 -9.59 10.94 4.72
CA THR A 227 -9.62 11.75 3.50
C THR A 227 -10.82 12.70 3.56
N ALA A 228 -10.56 13.94 3.95
CA ALA A 228 -11.51 15.04 3.79
C ALA A 228 -11.58 15.38 2.29
N ASN A 229 -12.71 15.06 1.65
CA ASN A 229 -12.90 15.26 0.23
C ASN A 229 -14.32 15.77 -0.05
N PRO A 230 -14.50 17.09 -0.25
CA PRO A 230 -15.81 17.70 -0.54
C PRO A 230 -16.52 17.12 -1.78
N TYR A 231 -15.78 16.41 -2.62
CA TYR A 231 -16.27 15.80 -3.85
C TYR A 231 -16.60 14.31 -3.71
N PHE A 232 -16.49 13.73 -2.52
CA PHE A 232 -16.61 12.28 -2.32
C PHE A 232 -17.95 11.75 -2.87
N HIS A 233 -19.05 12.43 -2.55
CA HIS A 233 -20.39 12.07 -3.05
C HIS A 233 -20.78 12.73 -4.38
N GLY A 234 -19.81 13.28 -5.11
CA GLY A 234 -20.00 13.87 -6.44
C GLY A 234 -19.87 15.39 -6.49
N THR A 235 -20.07 15.93 -7.70
CA THR A 235 -19.95 17.35 -8.03
C THR A 235 -21.19 17.84 -8.77
N ASN A 236 -21.48 19.14 -8.67
CA ASN A 236 -22.47 19.80 -9.50
C ASN A 236 -21.77 20.56 -10.63
N ASP A 237 -21.97 20.15 -11.88
CA ASP A 237 -21.38 20.82 -13.05
C ASP A 237 -22.19 22.07 -13.42
N VAL A 238 -21.88 23.20 -12.77
CA VAL A 238 -22.58 24.48 -12.99
C VAL A 238 -21.64 25.51 -13.62
N THR A 239 -21.79 25.72 -14.94
CA THR A 239 -21.02 26.75 -15.67
C THR A 239 -21.66 28.14 -15.60
N ALA A 240 -22.95 28.22 -15.27
CA ALA A 240 -23.70 29.48 -15.21
C ALA A 240 -23.21 30.44 -14.12
N VAL A 241 -22.51 29.93 -13.10
CA VAL A 241 -21.96 30.72 -11.98
C VAL A 241 -20.50 31.12 -12.20
N THR A 242 -19.87 30.65 -13.27
CA THR A 242 -18.49 31.02 -13.59
C THR A 242 -18.44 32.50 -13.98
N HIS A 243 -17.64 33.28 -13.24
CA HIS A 243 -17.41 34.68 -13.57
C HIS A 243 -16.89 34.81 -15.02
N VAL A 244 -17.54 35.66 -15.82
CA VAL A 244 -17.08 35.99 -17.16
C VAL A 244 -16.01 37.07 -17.05
N PRO A 245 -14.74 36.78 -17.42
CA PRO A 245 -13.67 37.76 -17.29
C PRO A 245 -13.95 39.01 -18.12
N GLU A 246 -13.77 40.18 -17.51
CA GLU A 246 -13.86 41.46 -18.22
C GLU A 246 -12.72 41.57 -19.24
N THR A 247 -13.04 42.03 -20.46
CA THR A 247 -12.05 42.22 -21.53
C THR A 247 -11.33 43.57 -21.43
N THR A 248 -11.79 44.46 -20.54
CA THR A 248 -11.19 45.77 -20.29
C THR A 248 -10.98 45.91 -18.79
N LEU A 249 -9.74 46.21 -18.37
CA LEU A 249 -9.42 46.36 -16.97
C LEU A 249 -9.83 47.75 -16.47
N ALA A 250 -10.82 47.81 -15.58
CA ALA A 250 -11.20 49.05 -14.93
C ALA A 250 -10.09 49.56 -14.00
N VAL A 251 -9.84 50.88 -14.02
CA VAL A 251 -8.93 51.53 -13.06
C VAL A 251 -9.62 51.54 -11.69
N LYS A 252 -9.04 50.85 -10.70
CA LYS A 252 -9.52 50.89 -9.31
C LYS A 252 -9.27 52.29 -8.74
N THR A 253 -10.31 53.01 -8.38
CA THR A 253 -10.22 54.36 -7.79
C THR A 253 -9.87 54.32 -6.29
N HIS A 254 -10.11 53.18 -5.66
CA HIS A 254 -9.78 52.88 -4.27
C HIS A 254 -9.30 51.42 -4.17
N GLY A 255 -8.28 51.17 -3.35
CA GLY A 255 -7.89 49.80 -2.99
C GLY A 255 -8.65 49.34 -1.76
N ALA A 256 -8.93 48.04 -1.66
CA ALA A 256 -9.47 47.49 -0.43
C ALA A 256 -8.38 47.52 0.67
N SER A 257 -8.71 48.13 1.80
CA SER A 257 -7.88 48.11 3.00
C SER A 257 -7.88 46.71 3.61
N LYS A 258 -6.84 46.40 4.41
CA LYS A 258 -6.78 45.14 5.16
C LYS A 258 -8.04 44.94 6.01
N ALA A 259 -8.53 45.99 6.67
CA ALA A 259 -9.69 45.91 7.55
C ALA A 259 -10.97 45.50 6.78
N GLU A 260 -11.14 45.98 5.55
CA GLU A 260 -12.31 45.65 4.71
C GLU A 260 -12.30 44.20 4.20
N VAL A 261 -11.13 43.57 4.11
CA VAL A 261 -10.98 42.19 3.61
C VAL A 261 -10.60 41.19 4.71
N THR A 262 -10.54 41.64 5.96
CA THR A 262 -10.29 40.73 7.08
C THR A 262 -11.58 40.00 7.40
N ALA A 263 -11.56 38.67 7.28
CA ALA A 263 -12.67 37.83 7.71
C ALA A 263 -12.84 37.92 9.23
N ASN A 264 -14.08 38.08 9.68
CA ASN A 264 -14.47 38.00 11.09
C ASN A 264 -15.49 36.87 11.19
N PRO A 265 -15.06 35.61 11.34
CA PRO A 265 -15.97 34.49 11.46
C PRO A 265 -16.85 34.67 12.70
N GLU A 266 -18.10 34.23 12.62
CA GLU A 266 -18.98 34.20 13.78
C GLU A 266 -18.55 33.07 14.71
N GLU A 267 -18.66 33.29 16.01
CA GLU A 267 -18.45 32.21 16.99
C GLU A 267 -19.59 31.19 16.85
N PRO A 268 -19.30 29.88 16.79
CA PRO A 268 -20.32 28.85 16.68
C PRO A 268 -21.38 28.97 17.78
N ALA A 269 -22.64 28.74 17.43
CA ALA A 269 -23.71 28.73 18.41
C ALA A 269 -23.47 27.60 19.42
N ASN A 270 -23.57 27.91 20.73
CA ASN A 270 -23.47 26.89 21.78
C ASN A 270 -24.78 26.10 21.87
N LEU A 271 -24.98 25.18 20.94
CA LEU A 271 -26.14 24.29 20.87
C LEU A 271 -25.93 23.03 21.72
N PRO A 272 -26.98 22.47 22.31
CA PRO A 272 -26.89 21.19 23.01
C PRO A 272 -26.60 20.04 22.02
N HIS A 273 -25.79 19.07 22.43
CA HIS A 273 -25.63 17.81 21.72
C HIS A 273 -26.93 16.99 21.70
N HIS A 274 -27.09 16.18 20.67
CA HIS A 274 -28.18 15.22 20.55
C HIS A 274 -28.13 14.20 21.71
N PRO A 275 -29.29 13.85 22.30
CA PRO A 275 -29.32 12.91 23.41
C PRO A 275 -28.87 11.51 22.96
N VAL A 276 -27.83 10.99 23.62
CA VAL A 276 -27.35 9.63 23.39
C VAL A 276 -28.29 8.63 24.07
N ASN A 277 -29.08 7.92 23.27
CA ASN A 277 -30.08 6.96 23.75
C ASN A 277 -29.54 5.52 23.85
N GLY A 278 -28.31 5.27 23.41
CA GLY A 278 -27.67 3.95 23.44
C GLY A 278 -26.33 3.93 22.71
N GLU A 279 -25.71 2.75 22.68
CA GLU A 279 -24.44 2.50 22.00
C GLU A 279 -24.59 1.31 21.04
N ALA A 280 -23.95 1.40 19.87
CA ALA A 280 -23.90 0.34 18.88
C ALA A 280 -22.46 0.09 18.44
N THR A 281 -22.12 -1.18 18.18
CA THR A 281 -20.80 -1.60 17.68
C THR A 281 -20.79 -1.92 16.19
N GLN A 282 -21.92 -1.74 15.52
CA GLN A 282 -22.11 -1.96 14.09
C GLN A 282 -22.91 -0.80 13.53
N ALA A 283 -22.49 -0.28 12.37
CA ALA A 283 -23.27 0.70 11.67
C ALA A 283 -24.52 0.06 11.07
N GLU A 284 -25.59 0.84 10.94
CA GLU A 284 -26.86 0.39 10.35
C GLU A 284 -26.88 0.54 8.82
N ALA A 285 -25.89 1.24 8.25
CA ALA A 285 -25.78 1.51 6.83
C ALA A 285 -24.46 0.96 6.24
N TYR A 286 -24.57 0.42 5.02
CA TYR A 286 -23.44 -0.11 4.26
C TYR A 286 -22.97 0.92 3.23
N ALA A 287 -21.66 1.17 3.17
CA ALA A 287 -21.08 2.10 2.20
C ALA A 287 -21.01 1.46 0.80
N GLU A 288 -21.74 2.05 -0.15
CA GLU A 288 -21.84 1.56 -1.54
C GLU A 288 -20.74 2.09 -2.46
N GLU A 289 -20.30 3.33 -2.24
CA GLU A 289 -19.32 4.03 -3.08
C GLU A 289 -17.92 3.41 -2.97
N ASN A 290 -17.15 3.38 -4.05
CA ASN A 290 -15.80 2.84 -4.00
C ASN A 290 -14.81 3.87 -3.46
N SER A 291 -13.69 3.39 -2.92
CA SER A 291 -12.53 4.23 -2.61
C SER A 291 -12.09 5.04 -3.83
N MET A 292 -11.84 6.33 -3.64
CA MET A 292 -11.45 7.25 -4.71
C MET A 292 -9.94 7.34 -4.92
N TYR A 293 -9.14 6.72 -4.04
CA TYR A 293 -7.69 6.84 -4.08
C TYR A 293 -6.99 5.50 -3.89
N ALA A 294 -6.31 5.01 -4.92
CA ALA A 294 -5.64 3.71 -4.91
C ALA A 294 -4.59 3.55 -3.80
N PHE A 295 -4.03 4.65 -3.28
CA PHE A 295 -3.12 4.61 -2.13
C PHE A 295 -3.85 4.16 -0.85
N ASN A 296 -5.11 4.57 -0.67
CA ASN A 296 -5.90 4.15 0.47
C ASN A 296 -6.20 2.64 0.38
N ASP A 297 -6.53 2.14 -0.80
CA ASP A 297 -6.74 0.70 -1.04
C ASP A 297 -5.47 -0.13 -0.79
N TYR A 298 -4.32 0.41 -1.20
CA TYR A 298 -3.02 -0.19 -0.90
C TYR A 298 -2.82 -0.38 0.61
N PHE A 299 -3.20 0.61 1.43
CA PHE A 299 -3.06 0.54 2.88
C PHE A 299 -4.19 -0.24 3.58
N LEU A 300 -5.39 -0.31 2.99
CA LEU A 300 -6.50 -1.12 3.51
C LEU A 300 -6.11 -2.60 3.60
N ALA A 301 -5.50 -3.13 2.54
CA ALA A 301 -4.99 -4.51 2.52
C ALA A 301 -3.78 -4.73 3.45
N ARG A 302 -3.19 -3.65 3.98
CA ARG A 302 -2.05 -3.62 4.92
C ARG A 302 -2.45 -3.28 6.35
N GLY A 303 -3.75 -3.26 6.63
CA GLY A 303 -4.28 -3.17 8.00
C GLY A 303 -4.51 -1.74 8.48
N PHE A 304 -4.79 -0.81 7.57
CA PHE A 304 -5.29 0.53 7.90
C PHE A 304 -6.78 0.56 7.64
N ALA A 305 -7.54 1.28 8.47
CA ALA A 305 -8.87 1.72 8.08
C ALA A 305 -8.74 2.95 7.17
N VAL A 306 -9.70 3.12 6.27
CA VAL A 306 -9.82 4.26 5.37
C VAL A 306 -11.14 4.92 5.70
N VAL A 307 -11.14 6.22 5.92
CA VAL A 307 -12.35 7.00 6.20
C VAL A 307 -12.41 8.15 5.22
N TYR A 308 -13.56 8.31 4.59
CA TYR A 308 -13.89 9.45 3.75
C TYR A 308 -14.97 10.26 4.46
N SER A 309 -14.84 11.57 4.42
CA SER A 309 -15.94 12.48 4.74
C SER A 309 -15.92 13.62 3.74
N ALA A 310 -17.11 13.96 3.25
CA ALA A 310 -17.31 15.09 2.37
C ALA A 310 -17.49 16.41 3.14
N GLY A 311 -17.77 16.32 4.44
CA GLY A 311 -17.96 17.46 5.33
C GLY A 311 -19.31 18.15 5.14
N VAL A 312 -19.46 19.28 5.82
CA VAL A 312 -20.68 20.10 5.84
C VAL A 312 -21.18 20.45 4.43
N GLY A 313 -22.49 20.60 4.26
CA GLY A 313 -23.14 21.03 3.01
C GLY A 313 -22.95 20.10 1.80
N THR A 314 -22.53 18.87 2.03
CA THR A 314 -22.39 17.84 1.00
C THR A 314 -23.53 16.83 1.09
N ARG A 315 -23.65 15.96 0.08
CA ARG A 315 -24.71 14.95 0.06
C ARG A 315 -24.64 14.09 1.33
N TYR A 316 -25.80 13.86 1.94
CA TYR A 316 -25.99 13.12 3.20
C TYR A 316 -25.47 13.80 4.48
N SER A 317 -24.91 15.00 4.38
CA SER A 317 -24.56 15.84 5.54
C SER A 317 -25.47 17.07 5.58
N ASP A 318 -25.66 17.63 6.77
CA ASP A 318 -26.38 18.88 6.97
C ASP A 318 -25.50 20.10 6.61
N GLY A 319 -26.08 21.30 6.64
CA GLY A 319 -25.33 22.55 6.54
C GLY A 319 -25.07 23.10 5.13
N PHE A 320 -24.16 24.09 5.05
CA PHE A 320 -23.73 24.77 3.81
C PHE A 320 -22.21 24.77 3.61
N ARG A 321 -21.77 24.79 2.35
CA ARG A 321 -20.35 24.93 1.99
C ARG A 321 -19.85 26.35 2.19
N THR A 322 -18.85 26.53 3.05
CA THR A 322 -18.08 27.77 3.20
C THR A 322 -16.70 27.59 2.57
N THR A 323 -16.56 27.88 1.27
CA THR A 323 -15.34 27.52 0.52
C THR A 323 -14.05 28.02 1.17
N GLY A 324 -13.28 27.11 1.79
CA GLY A 324 -12.06 27.44 2.52
C GLY A 324 -12.24 28.22 3.84
N GLY A 325 -13.47 28.29 4.35
CA GLY A 325 -13.80 28.86 5.65
C GLY A 325 -13.48 27.90 6.81
N PRO A 326 -13.48 28.41 8.06
CA PRO A 326 -13.19 27.60 9.25
C PRO A 326 -14.15 26.42 9.43
N GLU A 327 -15.40 26.57 9.00
CA GLU A 327 -16.46 25.56 9.14
C GLU A 327 -16.20 24.32 8.27
N GLU A 328 -15.28 24.39 7.29
CA GLU A 328 -14.82 23.22 6.53
C GLU A 328 -13.61 22.52 7.17
N THR A 329 -13.07 23.05 8.27
CA THR A 329 -11.87 22.53 8.97
C THR A 329 -12.04 22.22 10.45
N ASP A 330 -12.94 22.93 11.13
CA ASP A 330 -13.25 22.78 12.56
C ASP A 330 -14.24 21.64 12.80
#